data_AF-A0A6V7I2N8-F1
#
_entry.id   AF-A0A6V7I2N8-F1
#
_cell.length_a   1.000
_cell.length_b   1.000
_cell.length_c   1.000
_cell.angle_alpha   90.00
_cell.angle_beta   90.00
_cell.angle_gamma   90.00
#
_symmetry.space_group_name_H-M   'P 1'
#
loop_
_entity.id
_entity.type
_entity.pdbx_description
1 polymer ?
#
loop_
_entity_poly.entity_id
_entity_poly.type
_entity_poly.pdbx_seq_one_letter_code
_entity_poly.pdbx_strand_id
1 'polypeptide(L)' 'VCLAKEAGLLYAAVAMATDYDCWRESEDHVCAADVMAVFKKNVTKVTDLLVKAVELIGQQDWDQDIDALQ' A
#
# COMPACT_ATOMS: atom_id res chain seq x y z
N VAL A 1 3.49 -0.95 -10.72
CA VAL A 1 3.69 0.52 -10.61
C VAL A 1 4.02 1.19 -11.95
N CYS A 2 4.69 0.51 -12.89
CA CYS A 2 5.07 1.09 -14.19
C CYS A 2 3.88 1.61 -15.01
N LEU A 3 2.77 0.87 -15.09
CA LEU A 3 1.58 1.28 -15.85
C LEU A 3 0.95 2.59 -15.35
N ALA A 4 1.00 2.86 -14.05
CA ALA A 4 0.49 4.12 -13.51
C ALA A 4 1.35 5.30 -13.95
N LYS A 5 2.68 5.11 -13.99
CA LYS A 5 3.62 6.10 -14.53
C LYS A 5 3.39 6.34 -16.02
N GLU A 6 3.21 5.28 -16.80
CA GLU A 6 2.90 5.37 -18.24
C GLU A 6 1.57 6.10 -18.50
N ALA A 7 0.61 6.00 -17.57
CA ALA A 7 -0.67 6.67 -17.64
C ALA A 7 -0.65 8.12 -17.08
N GLY A 8 0.50 8.64 -16.66
CA GLY A 8 0.60 9.99 -16.08
C GLY A 8 -0.10 10.12 -14.72
N LEU A 9 -0.11 9.06 -13.90
CA LEU A 9 -0.73 9.05 -12.58
C LEU A 9 0.34 9.10 -11.47
N LEU A 10 0.17 10.03 -10.52
CA LEU A 10 0.90 10.01 -9.25
C LEU A 10 0.47 8.77 -8.46
N TYR A 11 1.37 7.78 -8.35
CA TYR A 11 1.06 6.48 -7.75
C TYR A 11 1.95 6.20 -6.54
N ALA A 12 1.32 5.80 -5.44
CA ALA A 12 1.97 5.29 -4.24
C ALA A 12 1.36 3.95 -3.83
N ALA A 13 2.14 3.11 -3.15
CA ALA A 13 1.69 1.85 -2.59
C ALA A 13 1.94 1.80 -1.09
N VAL A 14 0.98 1.26 -0.34
CA VAL A 14 1.11 0.94 1.08
C VAL A 14 1.12 -0.57 1.20
N ALA A 15 2.26 -1.13 1.61
CA ALA A 15 2.40 -2.56 1.85
C ALA A 15 2.18 -2.88 3.34
N MET A 16 1.44 -3.97 3.61
CA MET A 16 1.27 -4.53 4.94
C MET A 16 1.96 -5.88 4.99
N ALA A 17 2.99 -6.00 5.82
CA ALA A 17 3.63 -7.30 6.06
C ALA A 17 2.66 -8.22 6.82
N THR A 18 2.47 -9.43 6.29
CA THR A 18 1.57 -10.45 6.86
C THR A 18 2.31 -11.64 7.47
N ASP A 19 3.55 -11.87 7.05
CA ASP A 19 4.34 -13.05 7.37
C ASP A 19 5.83 -12.76 7.08
N TYR A 20 6.70 -13.71 7.43
CA TYR A 20 8.13 -13.67 7.15
C TYR A 20 8.52 -14.58 5.98
N ASP A 21 7.63 -14.79 5.02
CA ASP A 21 7.83 -15.62 3.83
C ASP A 21 8.32 -17.04 4.21
N CYS A 22 9.47 -17.48 3.68
CA CYS A 22 9.99 -18.82 3.91
C CYS A 22 11.43 -18.86 4.43
N TRP A 23 12.02 -17.70 4.74
CA TRP A 23 13.45 -17.60 5.09
C TRP A 23 13.72 -17.81 6.58
N ARG A 24 12.72 -17.66 7.46
CA ARG A 24 12.91 -17.71 8.92
C ARG A 24 12.66 -19.13 9.44
N GLU A 25 13.73 -19.81 9.87
CA GLU A 25 13.68 -21.22 10.33
C GLU A 25 12.79 -21.46 11.56
N SER A 26 12.56 -20.45 12.39
CA SER A 26 11.76 -20.57 13.63
C SER A 26 10.26 -20.32 13.44
N GLU A 27 9.82 -20.04 12.21
CA GLU A 27 8.43 -19.75 11.90
C GLU A 27 7.94 -20.64 10.75
N ASP A 28 6.65 -20.92 10.72
CA ASP A 28 6.05 -21.69 9.64
C ASP A 28 6.16 -20.93 8.31
N HIS A 29 6.35 -21.66 7.21
CA HIS A 29 6.33 -21.08 5.86
C HIS A 29 4.98 -20.42 5.58
N VAL A 30 5.01 -19.33 4.80
CA VAL A 30 3.80 -18.61 4.39
C VAL A 30 2.71 -19.55 3.84
N CYS A 31 1.50 -19.38 4.38
CA CYS A 31 0.30 -20.00 3.84
C CYS A 31 -0.86 -18.99 3.75
N ALA A 32 -1.80 -19.24 2.84
CA ALA A 32 -2.89 -18.29 2.57
C ALA A 32 -3.79 -18.03 3.80
N ALA A 33 -3.99 -19.03 4.65
CA ALA A 33 -4.82 -18.87 5.85
C ALA A 33 -4.21 -17.88 6.84
N ASP A 34 -2.90 -17.95 7.06
CA ASP A 34 -2.18 -17.08 8.00
C ASP A 34 -2.09 -15.65 7.46
N VAL A 35 -1.83 -15.48 6.16
CA VAL A 35 -1.87 -14.18 5.48
C VAL A 35 -3.22 -13.51 5.72
N MET A 36 -4.33 -14.23 5.51
CA MET A 36 -5.67 -13.69 5.70
C MET A 36 -5.97 -13.36 7.17
N ALA A 37 -5.47 -14.15 8.11
CA ALA A 37 -5.63 -13.90 9.54
C ALA A 37 -4.92 -12.60 9.96
N VAL A 38 -3.66 -12.43 9.55
CA VAL A 38 -2.87 -11.22 9.85
C VAL A 38 -3.42 -10.00 9.11
N PHE A 39 -3.84 -10.16 7.86
CA PHE A 39 -4.51 -9.10 7.10
C PHE A 39 -5.77 -8.61 7.83
N LYS A 40 -6.67 -9.53 8.20
CA LYS A 40 -7.92 -9.19 8.91
C LYS A 40 -7.67 -8.47 10.23
N LYS A 41 -6.61 -8.84 10.96
CA LYS A 41 -6.23 -8.19 12.22
C LYS A 41 -5.74 -6.74 12.02
N ASN A 42 -5.15 -6.44 10.86
CA ASN A 42 -4.45 -5.17 10.64
C ASN A 42 -5.11 -4.25 9.60
N VAL A 43 -6.12 -4.72 8.85
CA VAL A 43 -6.74 -3.98 7.73
C VAL A 43 -7.23 -2.59 8.13
N THR A 44 -7.81 -2.45 9.33
CA THR A 44 -8.30 -1.16 9.84
C THR A 44 -7.19 -0.10 9.88
N LYS A 45 -5.95 -0.46 10.24
CA LYS A 45 -4.82 0.48 10.27
C LYS A 45 -4.52 1.05 8.89
N VAL A 46 -4.58 0.21 7.86
CA VAL A 46 -4.34 0.63 6.47
C VAL A 46 -5.53 1.41 5.93
N THR A 47 -6.76 1.01 6.26
CA THR A 47 -7.96 1.77 5.88
C THR A 47 -7.95 3.17 6.49
N ASP A 48 -7.67 3.31 7.78
CA ASP A 48 -7.58 4.60 8.47
C ASP A 48 -6.48 5.49 7.86
N LEU A 49 -5.33 4.89 7.54
CA LEU A 49 -4.24 5.57 6.85
C LEU A 49 -4.69 6.08 5.47
N LEU A 50 -5.36 5.25 4.67
CA LEU A 50 -5.81 5.63 3.33
C LEU A 50 -6.88 6.73 3.37
N VAL A 51 -7.84 6.64 4.29
CA VAL A 51 -8.84 7.69 4.51
C VAL A 51 -8.15 9.00 4.85
N LYS A 52 -7.18 8.98 5.78
CA LYS A 52 -6.45 10.18 6.14
C LYS A 52 -5.58 10.72 5.00
N ALA A 53 -4.96 9.83 4.22
CA ALA A 53 -4.16 10.22 3.07
C ALA A 53 -5.01 10.95 2.01
N VAL A 54 -6.21 10.46 1.70
CA VAL A 54 -7.13 11.12 0.76
C VAL A 54 -7.52 12.51 1.26
N GLU A 55 -7.84 12.67 2.55
CA GLU A 55 -8.13 13.99 3.13
C GLU A 55 -6.98 14.98 2.95
N LEU A 56 -5.74 14.52 3.17
CA LEU A 56 -4.54 15.38 3.08
C LEU A 56 -4.18 15.69 1.63
N ILE A 57 -4.33 14.72 0.71
CA ILE A 57 -4.11 14.92 -0.72
C ILE A 57 -5.06 16.01 -1.25
N GLY A 58 -6.34 15.98 -0.86
CA GLY A 58 -7.32 16.97 -1.29
C GLY A 58 -7.12 18.40 -0.75
N GLN A 59 -6.15 18.62 0.14
CA GLN A 59 -5.82 19.93 0.71
C GLN A 59 -4.66 20.63 -0.02
N GLN A 60 -4.04 19.98 -0.99
CA GLN A 60 -2.90 20.52 -1.73
C GLN A 60 -3.25 20.69 -3.21
N ASP A 61 -2.57 21.64 -3.85
CA ASP A 61 -2.55 21.79 -5.30
C ASP A 61 -1.45 20.88 -5.87
N TRP A 62 -1.80 20.10 -6.89
CA TRP A 62 -0.93 19.10 -7.51
C TRP A 62 -0.68 19.38 -8.99
N ASP A 63 -1.12 20.53 -9.53
CA ASP A 63 -1.02 20.84 -10.96
C ASP A 63 0.43 20.72 -11.47
N GLN A 64 1.40 21.25 -10.73
CA GLN A 64 2.82 21.17 -11.10
C GLN A 64 3.35 19.72 -11.08
N ASP A 65 2.96 18.92 -10.09
CA ASP A 65 3.38 17.53 -9.99
C ASP A 65 2.77 16.66 -11.08
N ILE A 66 1.51 16.93 -11.46
CA ILE A 66 0.80 16.25 -12.56
C ILE A 66 1.41 16.64 -13.90
N ASP A 67 1.69 17.93 -14.13
CA ASP A 67 2.32 18.42 -15.36
C ASP A 67 3.72 17.80 -15.56
N ALA A 68 4.45 17.57 -14.47
CA ALA A 68 5.77 16.93 -14.51
C ALA A 68 5.75 15.44 -14.89
N LEU A 69 4.56 14.82 -15.01
CA LEU A 69 4.40 13.43 -15.46
C LEU A 69 4.24 13.30 -16.99
N GLN A 70 4.12 14.42 -17.72
CA GLN A 70 4.09 14.47 -19.19
C GLN A 70 5.50 14.38 -19.79
#